data_AF-A0A969TRU3-F1
#
_entry.id   AF-A0A969TRU3-F1
#
_cell.length_a   1.000
_cell.length_b   1.000
_cell.length_c   1.000
_cell.angle_alpha   90.00
_cell.angle_beta   90.00
_cell.angle_gamma   90.00
#
_symmetry.space_group_name_H-M   'P 1'
#
loop_
_entity.id
_entity.type
_entity.pdbx_description
1 polymer ?
#
loop_
_entity_poly.entity_id
_entity_poly.type
_entity_poly.pdbx_seq_one_letter_code
_entity_poly.pdbx_strand_id
1 'polypeptide(L)' 'MYTTDDRGVLNNYAVEPKMYPAIYPSPEQQNRYALQGAIASLFVVALVLVSFAVS' A
#
# COMPACT_ATOMS: atom_id res chain seq x y z
N MET A 1 5.94 -16.74 25.76
CA MET A 1 6.48 -18.12 25.80
C MET A 1 7.96 -18.00 25.54
N TYR A 2 8.80 -18.36 26.51
CA TYR A 2 10.24 -18.37 26.32
C TYR A 2 10.62 -19.62 25.54
N THR A 3 11.41 -19.48 24.48
CA THR A 3 11.95 -20.62 23.74
C THR A 3 13.34 -20.94 24.26
N THR A 4 13.70 -22.21 24.24
CA THR A 4 15.05 -22.68 24.53
C THR A 4 15.72 -22.98 23.19
N ASP A 5 16.98 -22.61 23.01
CA ASP A 5 17.73 -22.90 21.79
C ASP A 5 18.15 -24.38 21.71
N ASP A 6 18.73 -24.79 20.58
CA ASP A 6 19.19 -26.16 20.33
C ASP A 6 20.31 -26.63 21.28
N ARG A 7 20.87 -25.70 22.07
CA ARG A 7 21.91 -25.95 23.08
C ARG A 7 21.34 -26.03 24.49
N GLY A 8 20.02 -25.89 24.66
CA GLY A 8 19.36 -25.92 25.95
C GLY A 8 19.41 -24.59 26.71
N VAL A 9 19.82 -23.49 26.07
CA VAL A 9 19.93 -22.15 26.69
C VAL A 9 18.70 -21.30 26.39
N LEU A 10 18.30 -20.46 27.34
CA LEU A 10 17.20 -19.50 27.16
C LEU A 10 17.48 -18.59 25.96
N ASN A 11 16.55 -18.59 24.99
CA ASN A 11 16.64 -17.72 23.83
C ASN A 11 16.30 -16.29 24.23
N ASN A 12 17.31 -15.40 24.20
CA ASN A 12 17.19 -13.98 24.50
C ASN A 12 17.10 -13.09 23.23
N TYR A 13 17.00 -13.69 22.04
CA TYR A 13 16.79 -12.95 20.80
C TYR A 13 15.35 -12.41 20.73
N ALA A 14 15.20 -11.27 20.04
CA ALA A 14 13.90 -10.71 19.75
C ALA A 14 13.10 -11.68 18.86
N VAL A 15 11.81 -11.86 19.16
CA VAL A 15 10.91 -12.59 18.28
C VAL A 15 10.64 -11.71 17.06
N GLU A 16 11.24 -12.07 15.92
CA GLU A 16 10.98 -11.36 14.67
C GLU A 16 9.53 -11.64 14.21
N PRO A 17 8.74 -10.60 13.92
CA PRO A 17 7.43 -10.81 13.30
C PRO A 17 7.63 -11.44 11.93
N LYS A 18 6.67 -12.28 11.50
CA LYS A 18 6.64 -12.76 10.13
C LYS A 18 6.63 -11.56 9.20
N MET A 19 7.61 -11.48 8.31
CA MET A 19 7.66 -10.46 7.28
C MET A 19 6.53 -10.72 6.28
N TYR A 20 5.61 -9.77 6.13
CA TYR A 20 4.56 -9.79 5.11
C TYR A 20 4.96 -8.83 3.99
N PRO A 21 5.60 -9.31 2.91
CA PRO A 21 6.01 -8.43 1.83
C PRO A 21 4.79 -7.80 1.15
N ALA A 22 4.97 -6.60 0.61
CA ALA A 22 3.97 -6.01 -0.28
C ALA A 22 3.81 -6.91 -1.51
N ILE A 23 2.57 -7.33 -1.79
CA ILE A 23 2.24 -8.13 -2.96
C ILE A 23 1.88 -7.18 -4.10
N TYR A 24 2.40 -7.46 -5.29
CA TYR A 24 2.03 -6.72 -6.49
C TYR A 24 0.50 -6.78 -6.70
N PRO A 25 -0.16 -5.67 -7.06
CA PRO A 25 -1.62 -5.63 -7.17
C PRO A 25 -2.14 -6.63 -8.20
N SER A 26 -3.28 -7.25 -7.90
CA SER A 26 -3.99 -8.11 -8.86
C SER A 26 -4.40 -7.31 -10.10
N PRO A 27 -4.68 -7.96 -11.24
CA PRO A 27 -5.20 -7.28 -12.43
C PRO A 27 -6.45 -6.43 -12.14
N GLU A 28 -7.33 -6.91 -11.25
CA GLU A 28 -8.51 -6.17 -10.81
C GLU A 28 -8.13 -4.90 -10.02
N GLN A 29 -7.17 -4.99 -9.09
CA GLN A 29 -6.70 -3.83 -8.34
C GLN A 29 -6.05 -2.80 -9.26
N GLN A 30 -5.25 -3.24 -10.23
CA GLN A 30 -4.65 -2.36 -11.24
C GLN A 30 -5.72 -1.61 -12.06
N ASN A 31 -6.77 -2.31 -12.51
CA ASN A 31 -7.89 -1.68 -13.22
C ASN A 31 -8.60 -0.64 -12.35
N ARG A 32 -8.83 -0.94 -11.06
CA ARG A 32 -9.44 0.02 -10.13
C ARG A 32 -8.55 1.24 -9.91
N TYR A 33 -7.24 1.08 -9.83
CA TYR A 33 -6.29 2.20 -9.72
C TYR A 33 -6.28 3.05 -10.98
N ALA A 34 -6.31 2.43 -12.16
CA ALA A 34 -6.41 3.15 -13.42
C ALA A 34 -7.70 3.99 -13.49
N LEU A 35 -8.84 3.41 -13.08
CA LEU A 35 -10.11 4.13 -13.02
C LEU A 35 -10.06 5.31 -12.02
N GLN A 36 -9.49 5.10 -10.83
CA GLN A 36 -9.32 6.17 -9.84
C GLN A 36 -8.47 7.32 -10.37
N GLY A 37 -7.36 7.00 -11.03
CA GLY A 37 -6.50 8.00 -11.67
C GLY A 37 -7.21 8.78 -12.78
N ALA A 38 -8.01 8.09 -13.60
CA ALA A 38 -8.80 8.72 -14.65
C ALA A 38 -9.85 9.69 -14.08
N ILE A 39 -10.59 9.28 -13.05
CA ILE A 39 -11.60 10.13 -12.39
C ILE A 39 -10.94 11.34 -11.74
N ALA A 40 -9.84 11.15 -11.02
CA ALA A 40 -9.10 12.24 -10.38
C ALA A 40 -8.59 13.25 -11.41
N SER A 41 -8.04 12.76 -12.53
CA SER A 41 -7.53 13.61 -13.60
C SER A 41 -8.65 14.42 -14.26
N LEU A 42 -9.78 13.77 -14.58
CA LEU A 42 -10.96 14.43 -15.13
C LEU A 42 -11.46 15.54 -14.20
N PHE A 43 -11.53 15.26 -12.90
CA PHE A 43 -11.96 16.23 -11.90
C PHE A 43 -11.05 17.46 -11.87
N VAL A 44 -9.73 17.26 -11.82
CA VAL A 44 -8.77 18.38 -11.82
C VAL A 44 -8.86 19.20 -13.11
N VAL A 45 -8.95 18.55 -14.28
CA VAL A 45 -9.11 19.24 -15.56
C VAL A 45 -10.40 20.07 -15.57
N ALA A 46 -11.51 19.51 -15.10
CA ALA A 46 -12.78 20.22 -15.01
C ALA A 46 -12.67 21.46 -14.11
N LEU A 47 -12.03 21.35 -12.94
CA LEU A 47 -11.81 22.50 -12.05
C LEU A 47 -10.96 23.59 -12.71
N VAL A 48 -9.90 23.23 -13.42
CA VAL A 48 -9.04 24.18 -14.14
C VAL A 48 -9.84 24.89 -15.24
N LEU A 49 -10.62 24.15 -16.04
CA LEU A 49 -11.44 24.73 -17.10
C LEU A 49 -12.52 25.67 -16.55
N VAL A 50 -13.20 25.28 -15.46
CA VAL A 50 -14.18 26.15 -14.80
C VAL A 50 -13.51 27.42 -14.28
N SER A 51 -12.37 27.29 -13.61
CA SER A 51 -11.63 28.45 -13.08
C SER A 51 -11.18 29.40 -14.19
N PHE A 52 -10.72 28.86 -15.31
CA PHE A 52 -10.36 29.65 -16.50
C PHE A 52 -11.57 30.34 -17.15
N ALA A 53 -12.74 29.68 -17.16
CA ALA A 53 -13.94 30.25 -17.77
C ALA A 53 -14.54 31.42 -16.96
N VAL A 54 -14.25 31.50 -15.66
CA VAL A 54 -14.80 32.53 -14.75
C VAL A 54 -13.80 33.63 -14.36
N SER A 55 -12.55 33.54 -14.81
CA SER A 55 -11.52 34.57 -14.64
C SER A 55 -11.61 35.65 -15.70
#